data_AF-A0A939AMY7-F1
#
_entry.id   AF-A0A939AMY7-F1
#
_cell.length_a   1.000
_cell.length_b   1.000
_cell.length_c   1.000
_cell.angle_alpha   90.00
_cell.angle_beta   90.00
_cell.angle_gamma   90.00
#
_symmetry.space_group_name_H-M   'P 1'
#
loop_
_entity.id
_entity.type
_entity.pdbx_description
1 polymer ?
#
loop_
_entity_poly.entity_id
_entity_poly.type
_entity_poly.pdbx_seq_one_letter_code
_entity_poly.pdbx_strand_id
1 'polypeptide(L)'
;MPTRTYACRKVVGGVGAGPALVADTRISFWGGFDPVAVTIVEVGSPLRGEAVAGKVLVFRSTKGSSGTSRMLRLAKIEGHVPAAFINTELDELSVLACVAQRLPLVTDLACDPFGTIRTGDVVRVDADRGVVEVTSPDGPERATAGPVRRATSGRIALTDEQRRMADGVHGPVRAEHLRRLIEWGEAFGTERLILVENVMPNGLSVPNRTLGDVPFELIEGYSDYVKSCLAESVAVTATSQATCFDLVRPDRFEADARQAPAQQEMLDLARRSDICLTWTCAPYLIGNVPVKGQVCAWTESHAVIYLNSFLGARSTRNGNESSTAAAVTGWFPEFGVLRTENRHARFVVEVLTPLATDTDWGCLGYFAGKVGGLRIPAFVGLRSPRLEAARRLCAALATSGDAPMLHLVGVTPEAPTLEDALGGAPRRGESDLRTQRARRGIRGPAHPHGTSDRLRVLWLPARHAARGGRNRPGAAWQARARERDLAGLAGLRHGDAGAALGLRAGDRARGLVHYDRHLPHQRPLAAPPNPAAGTVPSTLAPCVERNAAGPFGDDRNQTAAAATRAQPASVRRPASPWAGRWVERPSPSAHSLWHAGGGTKLTPRARLPTLSALGGHGAACGGI
;
A
#
# COMPACT_ATOMS: atom_id res chain seq x y z
N MET A 1 -12.76 -29.37 -30.21
CA MET A 1 -12.01 -28.11 -30.34
C MET A 1 -10.56 -28.40 -29.97
N PRO A 2 -9.58 -27.86 -30.72
CA PRO A 2 -8.17 -28.13 -30.43
C PRO A 2 -7.77 -27.52 -29.10
N THR A 3 -7.17 -28.34 -28.24
CA THR A 3 -6.66 -27.93 -26.92
C THR A 3 -5.14 -27.86 -26.97
N ARG A 4 -4.57 -26.76 -26.46
CA ARG A 4 -3.13 -26.56 -26.30
C ARG A 4 -2.79 -26.53 -24.81
N THR A 5 -1.64 -27.08 -24.46
CA THR A 5 -1.22 -27.23 -23.07
C THR A 5 0.10 -26.51 -22.85
N TYR A 6 0.13 -25.61 -21.87
CA TYR A 6 1.30 -24.82 -21.50
C TYR A 6 1.71 -25.13 -20.06
N ALA A 7 3.01 -25.28 -19.84
CA ALA A 7 3.57 -25.33 -18.49
C ALA A 7 3.48 -23.94 -17.83
N CYS A 8 3.34 -23.91 -16.52
CA CYS A 8 3.34 -22.69 -15.72
C CYS A 8 3.94 -22.93 -14.32
N ARG A 9 4.24 -21.85 -13.61
CA ARG A 9 4.60 -21.88 -12.18
C ARG A 9 3.34 -21.78 -11.33
N LYS A 10 3.17 -22.74 -10.42
CA LYS A 10 2.17 -22.68 -9.34
C LYS A 10 2.49 -21.55 -8.36
N VAL A 11 1.47 -20.79 -7.99
CA VAL A 11 1.52 -19.81 -6.89
C VAL A 11 0.54 -20.21 -5.79
N VAL A 12 -0.72 -20.41 -6.15
CA VAL A 12 -1.77 -20.96 -5.27
C VAL A 12 -2.38 -22.18 -5.94
N GLY A 13 -2.47 -23.30 -5.20
CA GLY A 13 -2.95 -24.58 -5.72
C GLY A 13 -4.45 -24.61 -6.04
N GLY A 14 -4.91 -25.77 -6.53
CA GLY A 14 -6.28 -26.00 -6.97
C GLY A 14 -6.46 -25.97 -8.49
N VAL A 15 -7.69 -26.22 -8.91
CA VAL A 15 -8.08 -26.31 -10.32
C VAL A 15 -9.32 -25.45 -10.58
N GLY A 16 -9.25 -24.62 -11.62
CA GLY A 16 -10.36 -23.80 -12.08
C GLY A 16 -10.48 -23.83 -13.60
N ALA A 17 -11.70 -23.79 -14.12
CA ALA A 17 -11.94 -23.75 -15.56
C ALA A 17 -13.11 -22.84 -15.89
N GLY A 18 -13.03 -22.17 -17.03
CA GLY A 18 -14.05 -21.26 -17.51
C GLY A 18 -13.60 -20.47 -18.74
N PRO A 19 -14.47 -19.63 -19.30
CA PRO A 19 -14.07 -18.72 -20.38
C PRO A 19 -13.02 -17.73 -19.87
N ALA A 20 -12.00 -17.48 -20.68
CA ALA A 20 -10.95 -16.52 -20.38
C ALA A 20 -11.48 -15.09 -20.48
N LEU A 21 -11.01 -14.23 -19.58
CA LEU A 21 -11.11 -12.79 -19.68
C LEU A 21 -9.70 -12.21 -19.67
N VAL A 22 -9.25 -11.73 -20.82
CA VAL A 22 -7.85 -11.39 -21.05
C VAL A 22 -7.68 -9.87 -21.19
N ALA A 23 -6.75 -9.30 -20.42
CA ALA A 23 -6.33 -7.92 -20.61
C ALA A 23 -4.87 -7.71 -20.23
N ASP A 24 -4.09 -7.16 -21.15
CA ASP A 24 -2.70 -6.75 -20.91
C ASP A 24 -2.63 -5.45 -20.09
N THR A 25 -3.17 -5.49 -18.87
CA THR A 25 -3.28 -4.37 -17.95
C THR A 25 -3.20 -4.84 -16.49
N ARG A 26 -3.17 -3.88 -15.57
CA ARG A 26 -3.35 -4.13 -14.14
C ARG A 26 -4.78 -3.81 -13.73
N ILE A 27 -5.35 -4.61 -12.84
CA ILE A 27 -6.76 -4.49 -12.42
C ILE A 27 -6.81 -3.99 -10.97
N SER A 28 -7.64 -2.97 -10.70
CA SER A 28 -7.98 -2.60 -9.33
C SER A 28 -9.26 -3.27 -8.88
N PHE A 29 -9.18 -4.20 -7.93
CA PHE A 29 -10.38 -4.72 -7.27
C PHE A 29 -10.90 -3.74 -6.20
N TRP A 30 -10.04 -2.87 -5.67
CA TRP A 30 -10.47 -1.80 -4.77
C TRP A 30 -10.99 -0.60 -5.56
N GLY A 31 -12.28 -0.29 -5.44
CA GLY A 31 -12.95 0.83 -6.15
C GLY A 31 -13.11 0.66 -7.67
N GLY A 32 -12.48 -0.35 -8.27
CA GLY A 32 -12.57 -0.69 -9.70
C GLY A 32 -13.38 -1.95 -9.98
N PHE A 33 -14.00 -2.54 -8.96
CA PHE A 33 -14.78 -3.78 -9.03
C PHE A 33 -16.01 -3.66 -8.14
N ASP A 34 -17.15 -4.06 -8.67
CA ASP A 34 -18.40 -4.21 -7.93
C ASP A 34 -18.47 -5.65 -7.41
N PRO A 35 -18.48 -5.87 -6.07
CA PRO A 35 -18.47 -7.21 -5.49
C PRO A 35 -19.85 -7.87 -5.48
N VAL A 36 -20.92 -7.12 -5.72
CA VAL A 36 -22.30 -7.63 -5.78
C VAL A 36 -22.61 -8.06 -7.22
N ALA A 37 -22.38 -7.17 -8.18
CA ALA A 37 -22.54 -7.50 -9.60
C ALA A 37 -21.40 -8.40 -10.12
N VAL A 38 -20.28 -8.45 -9.41
CA VAL A 38 -19.06 -9.18 -9.79
C VAL A 38 -18.55 -8.72 -11.16
N THR A 39 -18.55 -7.40 -11.35
CA THR A 39 -18.15 -6.75 -12.60
C THR A 39 -17.01 -5.78 -12.38
N ILE A 40 -16.15 -5.65 -13.38
CA ILE A 40 -15.13 -4.60 -13.40
C ILE A 40 -15.81 -3.27 -13.74
N VAL A 41 -15.72 -2.28 -12.85
CA VAL A 41 -16.33 -0.95 -13.03
C VAL A 41 -15.29 0.15 -13.28
N GLU A 42 -14.00 -0.19 -13.19
CA GLU A 42 -12.91 0.78 -13.33
C GLU A 42 -12.97 1.55 -14.66
N VAL A 43 -13.08 2.88 -14.56
CA VAL A 43 -13.08 3.77 -15.72
C VAL A 43 -11.72 3.69 -16.44
N GLY A 44 -11.77 3.42 -17.74
CA GLY A 44 -10.57 3.29 -18.58
C GLY A 44 -9.94 1.88 -18.56
N SER A 45 -10.49 0.95 -17.78
CA SER A 45 -10.14 -0.47 -17.93
C SER A 45 -10.71 -1.01 -19.26
N PRO A 46 -9.95 -1.81 -20.03
CA PRO A 46 -10.47 -2.50 -21.20
C PRO A 46 -11.51 -3.57 -20.83
N LEU A 47 -11.60 -3.96 -19.56
CA LEU A 47 -12.56 -4.94 -19.05
C LEU A 47 -13.78 -4.30 -18.40
N ARG A 48 -13.97 -2.98 -18.51
CA ARG A 48 -15.11 -2.31 -17.87
C ARG A 48 -16.43 -2.89 -18.37
N GLY A 49 -17.30 -3.27 -17.44
CA GLY A 49 -18.60 -3.91 -17.68
C GLY A 49 -18.53 -5.44 -17.74
N GLU A 50 -17.34 -6.03 -17.75
CA GLU A 50 -17.19 -7.49 -17.81
C GLU A 50 -17.43 -8.13 -16.44
N ALA A 51 -18.32 -9.12 -16.42
CA ALA A 51 -18.49 -10.02 -15.28
C ALA A 51 -17.29 -10.96 -15.15
N VAL A 52 -16.84 -11.24 -13.92
CA VAL A 52 -15.68 -12.11 -13.67
C VAL A 52 -16.06 -13.47 -13.06
N ALA A 53 -17.31 -13.64 -12.61
CA ALA A 53 -17.79 -14.87 -12.01
C ALA A 53 -17.59 -16.07 -12.96
N GLY A 54 -16.96 -17.14 -12.45
CA GLY A 54 -16.68 -18.37 -13.21
C GLY A 54 -15.68 -18.22 -14.36
N LYS A 55 -15.06 -17.04 -14.55
CA LYS A 55 -14.08 -16.80 -15.63
C LYS A 55 -12.65 -17.04 -15.17
N VAL A 56 -11.76 -17.38 -16.10
CA VAL A 56 -10.31 -17.37 -15.85
C VAL A 56 -9.77 -15.99 -16.19
N LEU A 57 -9.25 -15.28 -15.20
CA LEU A 57 -8.71 -13.93 -15.39
C LEU A 57 -7.25 -13.99 -15.81
N VAL A 58 -6.93 -13.38 -16.96
CA VAL A 58 -5.57 -13.31 -17.51
C VAL A 58 -5.15 -11.84 -17.59
N PHE A 59 -4.32 -11.39 -16.67
CA PHE A 59 -3.94 -9.98 -16.54
C PHE A 59 -2.56 -9.84 -15.88
N ARG A 60 -1.94 -8.65 -15.92
CA ARG A 60 -0.55 -8.50 -15.44
C ARG A 60 -0.43 -8.76 -13.94
N SER A 61 -1.02 -7.88 -13.15
CA SER A 61 -1.03 -7.89 -11.68
C SER A 61 -2.23 -7.08 -11.19
N THR A 62 -2.47 -7.06 -9.89
CA THR A 62 -3.38 -6.08 -9.29
C THR A 62 -2.70 -4.73 -9.12
N LYS A 63 -3.51 -3.69 -8.88
CA LYS A 63 -3.05 -2.35 -8.48
C LYS A 63 -4.06 -1.71 -7.52
N GLY A 64 -3.69 -0.58 -6.94
CA GLY A 64 -4.55 0.14 -6.00
C GLY A 64 -4.35 -0.32 -4.56
N SER A 65 -5.27 0.03 -3.66
CA SER A 65 -5.10 -0.19 -2.21
C SER A 65 -5.32 -1.66 -1.79
N SER A 66 -5.07 -1.96 -0.51
CA SER A 66 -5.11 -3.30 0.13
C SER A 66 -6.47 -4.02 0.15
N GLY A 67 -7.49 -3.44 -0.48
CA GLY A 67 -8.85 -3.96 -0.45
C GLY A 67 -9.14 -5.15 -1.36
N THR A 68 -8.21 -5.58 -2.22
CA THR A 68 -8.43 -6.68 -3.18
C THR A 68 -8.99 -7.95 -2.52
N SER A 69 -8.38 -8.42 -1.43
CA SER A 69 -8.86 -9.63 -0.74
C SER A 69 -10.26 -9.46 -0.13
N ARG A 70 -10.53 -8.29 0.47
CA ARG A 70 -11.87 -7.93 0.99
C ARG A 70 -12.92 -7.98 -0.11
N MET A 71 -12.63 -7.39 -1.27
CA MET A 71 -13.57 -7.32 -2.38
C MET A 71 -13.87 -8.70 -2.98
N LEU A 72 -12.85 -9.55 -3.12
CA LEU A 72 -13.04 -10.94 -3.54
C LEU A 72 -13.72 -11.79 -2.46
N ARG A 73 -13.55 -11.47 -1.16
CA ARG A 73 -14.30 -12.12 -0.08
C ARG A 73 -15.79 -11.80 -0.16
N LEU A 74 -16.14 -10.54 -0.38
CA LEU A 74 -17.53 -10.12 -0.56
C LEU A 74 -18.17 -10.86 -1.75
N ALA A 75 -17.51 -10.85 -2.91
CA ALA A 75 -17.97 -11.59 -4.08
C ALA A 75 -18.10 -13.11 -3.81
N LYS A 76 -17.24 -13.69 -2.97
CA LYS A 76 -17.31 -15.09 -2.56
C LYS A 76 -18.50 -15.41 -1.66
N ILE A 77 -18.88 -14.51 -0.75
CA ILE A 77 -20.07 -14.70 0.10
C ILE A 77 -21.34 -14.74 -0.78
N GLU A 78 -21.40 -13.94 -1.84
CA GLU A 78 -22.46 -13.99 -2.85
C GLU A 78 -22.38 -15.23 -3.76
N GLY A 79 -21.33 -16.05 -3.68
CA GLY A 79 -21.15 -17.25 -4.50
C GLY A 79 -20.57 -17.01 -5.89
N HIS A 80 -20.09 -15.81 -6.17
CA HIS A 80 -19.72 -15.38 -7.52
C HIS A 80 -18.23 -14.97 -7.56
N VAL A 81 -17.31 -15.92 -7.69
CA VAL A 81 -15.86 -15.66 -7.80
C VAL A 81 -15.30 -16.06 -9.17
N PRO A 82 -14.15 -15.49 -9.58
CA PRO A 82 -13.41 -16.02 -10.71
C PRO A 82 -13.02 -17.48 -10.51
N ALA A 83 -12.90 -18.24 -11.60
CA ALA A 83 -12.52 -19.64 -11.56
C ALA A 83 -11.01 -19.82 -11.28
N ALA A 84 -10.16 -18.96 -11.84
CA ALA A 84 -8.72 -18.98 -11.65
C ALA A 84 -8.07 -17.67 -12.10
N PHE A 85 -6.83 -17.46 -11.67
CA PHE A 85 -6.01 -16.31 -12.03
C PHE A 85 -4.76 -16.78 -12.79
N ILE A 86 -4.40 -16.04 -13.83
CA ILE A 86 -3.13 -16.12 -14.54
C ILE A 86 -2.50 -14.73 -14.51
N ASN A 87 -1.43 -14.57 -13.72
CA ASN A 87 -0.69 -13.30 -13.63
C ASN A 87 0.69 -13.39 -14.27
N THR A 88 1.09 -12.35 -15.01
CA THR A 88 2.47 -12.25 -15.55
C THR A 88 3.42 -11.52 -14.59
N GLU A 89 2.87 -10.78 -13.64
CA GLU A 89 3.59 -10.07 -12.60
C GLU A 89 2.93 -10.39 -11.25
N LEU A 90 3.69 -10.89 -10.27
CA LEU A 90 3.16 -11.21 -8.95
C LEU A 90 3.25 -10.00 -8.02
N ASP A 91 2.09 -9.55 -7.55
CA ASP A 91 1.97 -8.58 -6.47
C ASP A 91 1.41 -9.24 -5.19
N GLU A 92 1.66 -8.61 -4.05
CA GLU A 92 1.31 -9.16 -2.73
C GLU A 92 -0.19 -9.32 -2.52
N LEU A 93 -1.02 -8.46 -3.11
CA LEU A 93 -2.46 -8.47 -2.88
C LEU A 93 -3.19 -9.52 -3.72
N SER A 94 -2.76 -9.75 -4.96
CA SER A 94 -3.30 -10.81 -5.82
C SER A 94 -3.06 -12.18 -5.18
N VAL A 95 -1.82 -12.42 -4.75
CA VAL A 95 -1.43 -13.68 -4.10
C VAL A 95 -2.18 -13.84 -2.78
N LEU A 96 -2.22 -12.79 -1.94
CA LEU A 96 -2.95 -12.83 -0.68
C LEU A 96 -4.43 -13.17 -0.89
N ALA A 97 -5.09 -12.52 -1.85
CA ALA A 97 -6.50 -12.74 -2.12
C ALA A 97 -6.76 -14.17 -2.63
N CYS A 98 -5.87 -14.70 -3.49
CA CYS A 98 -5.98 -16.07 -3.97
C CYS A 98 -5.76 -17.10 -2.85
N VAL A 99 -4.79 -16.88 -1.95
CA VAL A 99 -4.58 -17.71 -0.75
C VAL A 99 -5.81 -17.66 0.16
N ALA A 100 -6.26 -16.46 0.52
CA ALA A 100 -7.38 -16.25 1.43
C ALA A 100 -8.70 -16.83 0.90
N GLN A 101 -8.93 -16.73 -0.41
CA GLN A 101 -10.16 -17.20 -1.05
C GLN A 101 -10.03 -18.59 -1.68
N ARG A 102 -8.89 -19.28 -1.55
CA ARG A 102 -8.64 -20.61 -2.13
C ARG A 102 -8.86 -20.62 -3.65
N LEU A 103 -8.40 -19.58 -4.34
CA LEU A 103 -8.49 -19.45 -5.79
C LEU A 103 -7.17 -19.92 -6.44
N PRO A 104 -7.23 -20.77 -7.48
CA PRO A 104 -6.03 -21.17 -8.22
C PRO A 104 -5.35 -19.96 -8.85
N LEU A 105 -4.04 -19.84 -8.64
CA LEU A 105 -3.22 -18.78 -9.22
C LEU A 105 -1.93 -19.39 -9.78
N VAL A 106 -1.66 -19.06 -11.05
CA VAL A 106 -0.43 -19.44 -11.74
C VAL A 106 0.25 -18.23 -12.37
N THR A 107 1.54 -18.37 -12.64
CA THR A 107 2.37 -17.36 -13.32
C THR A 107 3.41 -18.03 -14.21
N ASP A 108 4.27 -17.26 -14.87
CA ASP A 108 5.37 -17.74 -15.71
C ASP A 108 4.94 -18.85 -16.70
N LEU A 109 3.87 -18.59 -17.45
CA LEU A 109 3.45 -19.50 -18.52
C LEU A 109 4.58 -19.64 -19.55
N ALA A 110 4.73 -20.85 -20.09
CA ALA A 110 5.71 -21.15 -21.15
C ALA A 110 5.44 -20.42 -22.48
N CYS A 111 4.35 -19.66 -22.57
CA CYS A 111 4.00 -18.79 -23.68
C CYS A 111 3.68 -17.38 -23.17
N ASP A 112 3.67 -16.40 -24.07
CA ASP A 112 3.06 -15.11 -23.77
C ASP A 112 1.53 -15.28 -23.70
N PRO A 113 0.90 -15.13 -22.51
CA PRO A 113 -0.52 -15.35 -22.36
C PRO A 113 -1.36 -14.34 -23.15
N PHE A 114 -0.88 -13.12 -23.36
CA PHE A 114 -1.64 -12.07 -24.05
C PHE A 114 -1.65 -12.24 -25.57
N GLY A 115 -0.60 -12.84 -26.14
CA GLY A 115 -0.56 -13.22 -27.55
C GLY A 115 -1.24 -14.57 -27.84
N THR A 116 -1.41 -15.42 -26.82
CA THR A 116 -1.82 -16.83 -27.00
C THR A 116 -3.27 -17.09 -26.62
N ILE A 117 -3.76 -16.46 -25.56
CA ILE A 117 -5.12 -16.67 -25.01
C ILE A 117 -5.99 -15.48 -25.43
N ARG A 118 -7.18 -15.74 -25.96
CA ARG A 118 -8.17 -14.73 -26.29
C ARG A 118 -9.33 -14.76 -25.30
N THR A 119 -9.93 -13.60 -25.05
CA THR A 119 -11.19 -13.54 -24.30
C THR A 119 -12.23 -14.43 -24.97
N GLY A 120 -12.88 -15.28 -24.19
CA GLY A 120 -13.84 -16.29 -24.65
C GLY A 120 -13.25 -17.69 -24.92
N ASP A 121 -11.93 -17.84 -25.00
CA ASP A 121 -11.31 -19.18 -25.03
C ASP A 121 -11.67 -19.95 -23.76
N VAL A 122 -11.90 -21.25 -23.86
CA VAL A 122 -12.12 -22.09 -22.67
C VAL A 122 -10.76 -22.45 -22.09
N VAL A 123 -10.49 -21.97 -20.88
CA VAL A 123 -9.21 -22.18 -20.21
C VAL A 123 -9.43 -23.02 -18.96
N ARG A 124 -8.58 -24.03 -18.77
CA ARG A 124 -8.47 -24.80 -17.54
C ARG A 124 -7.09 -24.58 -16.94
N VAL A 125 -7.06 -24.08 -15.71
CA VAL A 125 -5.85 -23.90 -14.90
C VAL A 125 -5.80 -25.04 -13.89
N ASP A 126 -4.79 -25.89 -14.01
CA ASP A 126 -4.44 -26.91 -13.02
C ASP A 126 -3.15 -26.48 -12.32
N ALA A 127 -3.30 -25.66 -11.28
CA ALA A 127 -2.16 -25.06 -10.60
C ALA A 127 -1.33 -26.11 -9.85
N ASP A 128 -1.96 -27.18 -9.34
CA ASP A 128 -1.27 -28.26 -8.65
C ASP A 128 -0.33 -29.05 -9.57
N ARG A 129 -0.72 -29.25 -10.83
CA ARG A 129 0.14 -29.84 -11.87
C ARG A 129 1.06 -28.84 -12.55
N GLY A 130 0.83 -27.54 -12.39
CA GLY A 130 1.58 -26.48 -13.08
C GLY A 130 1.29 -26.46 -14.57
N VAL A 131 0.02 -26.58 -14.94
CA VAL A 131 -0.43 -26.69 -16.33
C VAL A 131 -1.64 -25.79 -16.61
N VAL A 132 -1.63 -25.13 -17.77
CA VAL A 132 -2.77 -24.41 -18.32
C VAL A 132 -3.16 -25.02 -19.67
N GLU A 133 -4.42 -25.40 -19.80
CA GLU A 133 -5.01 -25.92 -21.04
C GLU A 133 -5.92 -24.86 -21.66
N VAL A 134 -5.74 -24.58 -22.95
CA VAL A 134 -6.47 -23.54 -23.69
C VAL A 134 -7.16 -24.20 -24.87
N THR A 135 -8.48 -24.08 -24.92
CA THR A 135 -9.33 -24.61 -25.99
C THR A 135 -9.98 -23.46 -26.74
N SER A 136 -9.61 -23.29 -28.01
CA SER A 136 -10.14 -22.23 -28.87
C SER A 136 -11.11 -22.80 -29.91
N PRO A 137 -12.23 -22.13 -30.20
CA PRO A 137 -13.15 -22.54 -31.27
C PRO A 137 -12.51 -22.52 -32.67
N ASP A 138 -11.63 -21.56 -32.95
CA ASP A 138 -11.11 -21.25 -34.29
C ASP A 138 -9.59 -21.49 -34.48
N GLY A 139 -8.95 -22.22 -33.57
CA GLY A 139 -7.48 -22.42 -33.60
C GLY A 139 -7.05 -23.55 -34.54
N PRO A 140 -5.89 -23.46 -35.23
CA PRO A 140 -5.28 -24.64 -35.83
C PRO A 140 -4.86 -25.64 -34.73
N GLU A 141 -4.93 -26.92 -35.08
CA GLU A 141 -4.66 -28.05 -34.19
C GLU A 141 -3.15 -28.22 -33.94
N ARG A 142 -2.80 -28.51 -32.67
CA ARG A 142 -1.48 -28.80 -32.08
C ARG A 142 -0.45 -27.66 -32.00
N ALA A 143 -0.07 -27.33 -30.76
CA ALA A 143 1.30 -26.97 -30.40
C ALA A 143 1.78 -28.02 -29.38
N THR A 144 2.95 -28.61 -29.61
CA THR A 144 3.55 -29.62 -28.75
C THR A 144 3.94 -29.02 -27.40
N ALA A 145 3.58 -29.72 -26.32
CA ALA A 145 3.96 -29.38 -24.96
C ALA A 145 5.48 -29.21 -24.84
N GLY A 146 5.92 -28.01 -24.46
CA GLY A 146 7.27 -27.82 -23.94
C GLY A 146 7.42 -28.53 -22.60
N PRO A 147 8.66 -28.89 -22.17
CA PRO A 147 8.88 -29.60 -20.93
C PRO A 147 8.29 -28.83 -19.74
N VAL A 148 7.42 -29.50 -18.98
CA VAL A 148 6.85 -28.97 -17.73
C VAL A 148 7.95 -28.90 -16.69
N ARG A 149 8.49 -27.70 -16.45
CA ARG A 149 9.36 -27.47 -15.29
C ARG A 149 8.47 -27.39 -14.05
N ARG A 150 8.47 -28.45 -13.26
CA ARG A 150 7.85 -28.48 -11.94
C ARG A 150 8.62 -27.51 -11.04
N ALA A 151 8.11 -26.29 -10.88
CA ALA A 151 8.65 -25.38 -9.87
C ALA A 151 8.38 -25.99 -8.50
N THR A 152 9.44 -26.38 -7.79
CA THR A 152 9.35 -26.77 -6.39
C THR A 152 8.94 -25.55 -5.59
N SER A 153 7.71 -25.52 -5.06
CA SER A 153 7.38 -24.60 -3.97
C SER A 153 8.29 -24.99 -2.80
N GLY A 154 9.24 -24.13 -2.45
CA GLY A 154 10.13 -24.34 -1.33
C GLY A 154 9.31 -24.42 -0.05
N ARG A 155 9.49 -25.50 0.72
CA ARG A 155 8.84 -25.63 2.02
C ARG A 155 9.55 -24.71 3.01
N ILE A 156 8.78 -23.93 3.76
CA ILE A 156 9.36 -23.02 4.76
C ILE A 156 10.00 -23.84 5.89
N ALA A 157 11.23 -23.50 6.24
CA ALA A 157 11.91 -24.05 7.40
C ALA A 157 11.33 -23.40 8.67
N LEU A 158 10.52 -24.16 9.41
CA LEU A 158 9.93 -23.71 10.67
C LEU A 158 10.90 -23.91 11.84
N THR A 159 10.82 -23.04 12.84
CA THR A 159 11.40 -23.29 14.17
C THR A 159 10.52 -24.23 14.98
N ASP A 160 11.01 -24.74 16.11
CA ASP A 160 10.19 -25.56 17.02
C ASP A 160 8.96 -24.79 17.53
N GLU A 161 9.13 -23.51 17.87
CA GLU A 161 8.02 -22.67 18.32
C GLU A 161 6.97 -22.48 17.22
N GLN A 162 7.41 -22.21 15.98
CA GLN A 162 6.51 -22.07 14.85
C GLN A 162 5.77 -23.39 14.55
N ARG A 163 6.46 -24.54 14.63
CA ARG A 163 5.81 -25.86 14.51
C ARG A 163 4.74 -26.07 15.57
N ARG A 164 5.08 -25.88 16.85
CA ARG A 164 4.12 -26.03 17.96
C ARG A 164 2.90 -25.14 17.81
N MET A 165 3.10 -23.89 17.41
CA MET A 165 1.99 -22.97 17.13
C MET A 165 1.14 -23.44 15.96
N ALA A 166 1.75 -23.88 14.85
CA ALA A 166 1.03 -24.43 13.71
C ALA A 166 0.31 -25.74 14.05
N ASP A 167 0.76 -26.49 15.06
CA ASP A 167 0.13 -27.73 15.53
C ASP A 167 -1.03 -27.50 16.52
N GLY A 168 -1.25 -26.26 16.97
CA GLY A 168 -2.38 -25.91 17.84
C GLY A 168 -2.04 -25.75 19.33
N VAL A 169 -0.76 -25.85 19.73
CA VAL A 169 -0.34 -25.72 21.14
C VAL A 169 -0.76 -24.37 21.74
N HIS A 170 -0.82 -23.31 20.93
CA HIS A 170 -1.21 -21.95 21.34
C HIS A 170 -2.66 -21.61 20.99
N GLY A 171 -3.50 -22.63 20.78
CA GLY A 171 -4.91 -22.48 20.45
C GLY A 171 -5.20 -22.40 18.93
N PRO A 172 -6.46 -22.64 18.55
CA PRO A 172 -6.85 -22.83 17.15
C PRO A 172 -6.69 -21.58 16.30
N VAL A 173 -6.98 -20.39 16.85
CA VAL A 173 -6.87 -19.11 16.13
C VAL A 173 -5.42 -18.83 15.70
N ARG A 174 -4.46 -19.00 16.62
CA ARG A 174 -3.04 -18.80 16.34
C ARG A 174 -2.51 -19.83 15.33
N ALA A 175 -2.94 -21.08 15.45
CA ALA A 175 -2.55 -22.14 14.52
C ALA A 175 -3.04 -21.87 13.10
N GLU A 176 -4.30 -21.48 12.93
CA GLU A 176 -4.87 -21.13 11.63
C GLU A 176 -4.14 -19.94 11.00
N HIS A 177 -3.88 -18.88 11.77
CA HIS A 177 -3.13 -17.73 11.27
C HIS A 177 -1.71 -18.08 10.84
N LEU A 178 -1.00 -18.88 11.63
CA LEU A 178 0.36 -19.28 11.28
C LEU A 178 0.38 -20.15 10.02
N ARG A 179 -0.56 -21.09 9.88
CA ARG A 179 -0.71 -21.89 8.65
C ARG A 179 -0.97 -21.02 7.41
N ARG A 180 -1.83 -20.00 7.54
CA ARG A 180 -2.08 -19.04 6.44
C ARG A 180 -0.82 -18.25 6.07
N LEU A 181 -0.03 -17.81 7.05
CA LEU A 181 1.25 -17.14 6.78
C LEU A 181 2.27 -18.07 6.12
N ILE A 182 2.26 -19.36 6.48
CA ILE A 182 3.09 -20.38 5.83
C ILE A 182 2.67 -20.52 4.36
N GLU A 183 1.39 -20.77 4.08
CA GLU A 183 0.87 -20.90 2.72
C GLU A 183 1.18 -19.65 1.86
N TRP A 184 1.02 -18.46 2.44
CA TRP A 184 1.31 -17.22 1.76
C TRP A 184 2.81 -17.04 1.49
N GLY A 185 3.66 -17.40 2.45
CA GLY A 185 5.11 -17.40 2.27
C GLY A 185 5.57 -18.41 1.20
N GLU A 186 4.99 -19.61 1.18
CA GLU A 186 5.27 -20.64 0.18
C GLU A 186 4.86 -20.19 -1.23
N ALA A 187 3.75 -19.45 -1.36
CA ALA A 187 3.31 -18.84 -2.62
C ALA A 187 4.35 -17.83 -3.16
N PHE A 188 5.07 -17.13 -2.28
CA PHE A 188 6.19 -16.25 -2.63
C PHE A 188 7.56 -16.95 -2.65
N GLY A 189 7.61 -18.27 -2.38
CA GLY A 189 8.86 -19.03 -2.34
C GLY A 189 9.81 -18.59 -1.23
N THR A 190 9.29 -18.14 -0.08
CA THR A 190 10.14 -17.84 1.06
C THR A 190 10.70 -19.09 1.72
N GLU A 191 11.82 -18.96 2.42
CA GLU A 191 12.49 -20.05 3.12
C GLU A 191 12.22 -20.05 4.63
N ARG A 192 11.80 -18.90 5.18
CA ARG A 192 11.64 -18.72 6.63
C ARG A 192 10.55 -17.71 6.99
N LEU A 193 10.04 -17.86 8.21
CA LEU A 193 9.28 -16.81 8.90
C LEU A 193 10.22 -16.03 9.83
N ILE A 194 10.08 -14.71 9.85
CA ILE A 194 10.81 -13.79 10.70
C ILE A 194 9.87 -13.14 11.71
N LEU A 195 10.44 -12.57 12.78
CA LEU A 195 9.67 -11.78 13.72
C LEU A 195 9.16 -10.50 13.05
N VAL A 196 7.92 -10.15 13.35
CA VAL A 196 7.35 -8.84 13.05
C VAL A 196 7.24 -8.05 14.35
N GLU A 197 7.43 -6.75 14.30
CA GLU A 197 7.46 -5.91 15.50
C GLU A 197 6.30 -4.91 15.54
N ASN A 198 5.89 -4.41 14.37
CA ASN A 198 4.90 -3.35 14.25
C ASN A 198 3.86 -3.66 13.17
N VAL A 199 2.60 -3.75 13.56
CA VAL A 199 1.55 -4.23 12.68
C VAL A 199 0.40 -3.23 12.62
N MET A 200 -0.22 -3.14 11.44
CA MET A 200 -1.38 -2.29 11.26
C MET A 200 -2.47 -2.99 10.42
N PRO A 201 -3.38 -3.74 11.07
CA PRO A 201 -4.56 -4.26 10.40
C PRO A 201 -5.63 -3.16 10.20
N ASN A 202 -5.90 -2.77 8.95
CA ASN A 202 -6.90 -1.74 8.64
C ASN A 202 -8.29 -2.30 8.27
N GLY A 203 -8.49 -3.63 8.33
CA GLY A 203 -9.78 -4.24 7.98
C GLY A 203 -10.77 -4.34 9.13
N LEU A 204 -10.50 -3.71 10.28
CA LEU A 204 -11.40 -3.65 11.45
C LEU A 204 -12.50 -2.57 11.32
N SER A 205 -12.68 -2.04 10.12
CA SER A 205 -13.78 -1.15 9.77
C SER A 205 -14.94 -1.94 9.18
N VAL A 206 -16.15 -1.67 9.68
CA VAL A 206 -17.41 -2.05 9.03
C VAL A 206 -17.60 -1.10 7.85
N PRO A 207 -17.52 -1.60 6.60
CA PRO A 207 -17.63 -0.73 5.43
C PRO A 207 -18.97 0.00 5.36
N ASN A 208 -18.94 1.23 4.84
CA ASN A 208 -20.12 2.03 4.49
C ASN A 208 -20.29 2.11 2.96
N ARG A 209 -21.04 3.10 2.46
CA ARG A 209 -21.21 3.40 1.02
C ARG A 209 -19.90 3.60 0.24
N THR A 210 -18.74 3.67 0.88
CA THR A 210 -17.44 3.64 0.18
C THR A 210 -17.22 2.37 -0.65
N LEU A 211 -17.94 1.28 -0.39
CA LEU A 211 -17.95 0.09 -1.24
C LEU A 211 -19.02 0.11 -2.35
N GLY A 212 -19.76 1.22 -2.49
CA GLY A 212 -20.96 1.28 -3.32
C GLY A 212 -22.20 0.80 -2.57
N ASP A 213 -23.23 0.42 -3.33
CA ASP A 213 -24.52 -0.04 -2.81
C ASP A 213 -24.48 -1.53 -2.42
N VAL A 214 -23.51 -1.89 -1.56
CA VAL A 214 -23.38 -3.25 -1.04
C VAL A 214 -24.42 -3.49 0.06
N PRO A 215 -25.23 -4.56 -0.03
CA PRO A 215 -26.19 -4.91 1.03
C PRO A 215 -25.51 -5.10 2.39
N PHE A 216 -26.19 -4.71 3.46
CA PHE A 216 -25.63 -4.81 4.82
C PHE A 216 -25.34 -6.26 5.20
N GLU A 217 -26.15 -7.22 4.74
CA GLU A 217 -26.00 -8.64 5.02
C GLU A 217 -24.65 -9.18 4.52
N LEU A 218 -24.19 -8.67 3.37
CA LEU A 218 -22.88 -9.01 2.83
C LEU A 218 -21.75 -8.37 3.65
N ILE A 219 -21.95 -7.13 4.09
CA ILE A 219 -21.05 -6.40 4.99
C ILE A 219 -20.94 -7.12 6.34
N GLU A 220 -22.05 -7.58 6.89
CA GLU A 220 -22.14 -8.32 8.14
C GLU A 220 -21.40 -9.65 8.03
N GLY A 221 -21.64 -10.44 6.97
CA GLY A 221 -20.92 -11.69 6.74
C GLY A 221 -19.40 -11.52 6.60
N TYR A 222 -18.96 -10.42 5.96
CA TYR A 222 -17.53 -10.07 5.95
C TYR A 222 -17.02 -9.65 7.34
N SER A 223 -17.81 -8.88 8.08
CA SER A 223 -17.45 -8.42 9.43
C SER A 223 -17.32 -9.61 10.37
N ASP A 224 -18.22 -10.59 10.32
CA ASP A 224 -18.13 -11.81 11.11
C ASP A 224 -16.91 -12.66 10.77
N TYR A 225 -16.54 -12.71 9.49
CA TYR A 225 -15.25 -13.31 9.08
C TYR A 225 -14.06 -12.58 9.75
N VAL A 226 -14.05 -11.24 9.74
CA VAL A 226 -13.00 -10.47 10.41
C VAL A 226 -12.98 -10.71 11.92
N LYS A 227 -14.15 -10.71 12.59
CA LYS A 227 -14.28 -11.01 14.02
C LYS A 227 -13.71 -12.40 14.34
N SER A 228 -14.00 -13.40 13.52
CA SER A 228 -13.49 -14.78 13.70
C SER A 228 -11.96 -14.89 13.58
N CYS A 229 -11.31 -13.89 12.98
CA CYS A 229 -9.87 -13.83 12.85
C CYS A 229 -9.19 -13.12 14.04
N LEU A 230 -9.91 -12.51 14.97
CA LEU A 230 -9.31 -11.88 16.13
C LEU A 230 -8.99 -12.91 17.22
N ALA A 231 -7.84 -12.76 17.86
CA ALA A 231 -7.47 -13.53 19.04
C ALA A 231 -7.79 -12.75 20.33
N GLU A 232 -7.73 -13.42 21.48
CA GLU A 232 -7.89 -12.76 22.78
C GLU A 232 -6.89 -11.62 23.00
N SER A 233 -5.68 -11.73 22.46
CA SER A 233 -4.66 -10.69 22.49
C SER A 233 -3.66 -10.89 21.34
N VAL A 234 -3.17 -9.79 20.77
CA VAL A 234 -2.10 -9.79 19.76
C VAL A 234 -0.72 -10.00 20.39
N ALA A 235 0.22 -10.56 19.65
CA ALA A 235 1.57 -10.86 20.11
C ALA A 235 2.53 -9.66 20.03
N VAL A 236 2.19 -8.63 19.26
CA VAL A 236 3.07 -7.53 18.88
C VAL A 236 2.32 -6.20 18.87
N THR A 237 3.04 -5.09 18.83
CA THR A 237 2.42 -3.76 18.76
C THR A 237 1.53 -3.65 17.52
N ALA A 238 0.22 -3.55 17.73
CA ALA A 238 -0.78 -3.43 16.68
C ALA A 238 -1.54 -2.12 16.81
N THR A 239 -1.65 -1.39 15.69
CA THR A 239 -2.48 -0.17 15.57
C THR A 239 -3.53 -0.34 14.49
N SER A 240 -4.67 0.34 14.59
CA SER A 240 -5.70 0.21 13.54
C SER A 240 -6.45 1.51 13.27
N GLN A 241 -6.69 1.78 11.98
CA GLN A 241 -7.80 2.64 11.57
C GLN A 241 -9.09 1.88 11.80
N ALA A 242 -9.78 2.24 12.87
CA ALA A 242 -10.84 1.40 13.38
C ALA A 242 -12.21 1.67 12.73
N THR A 243 -12.44 2.81 12.07
CA THR A 243 -13.75 3.16 11.48
C THR A 243 -13.64 3.85 10.13
N CYS A 244 -14.73 3.80 9.34
CA CYS A 244 -14.87 4.55 8.08
C CYS A 244 -15.98 5.61 8.10
N PHE A 245 -16.64 5.81 9.24
CA PHE A 245 -17.64 6.85 9.47
C PHE A 245 -17.58 7.34 10.92
N ASP A 246 -18.19 8.49 11.17
CA ASP A 246 -18.32 9.09 12.50
C ASP A 246 -19.39 8.35 13.31
N LEU A 247 -18.99 7.69 14.40
CA LEU A 247 -19.91 6.96 15.29
C LEU A 247 -20.79 7.88 16.14
N VAL A 248 -20.40 9.15 16.31
CA VAL A 248 -21.19 10.15 17.04
C VAL A 248 -22.29 10.72 16.14
N ARG A 249 -22.01 10.79 14.82
CA ARG A 249 -22.93 11.37 13.82
C ARG A 249 -23.04 10.45 12.58
N PRO A 250 -23.53 9.21 12.74
CA PRO A 250 -23.60 8.24 11.64
C PRO A 250 -24.56 8.67 10.52
N ASP A 251 -25.56 9.48 10.86
CA ASP A 251 -26.52 10.09 9.94
C ASP A 251 -25.86 10.96 8.86
N ARG A 252 -24.72 11.61 9.18
CA ARG A 252 -23.98 12.44 8.22
C ARG A 252 -23.26 11.67 7.13
N PHE A 253 -23.12 10.36 7.29
CA PHE A 253 -22.39 9.49 6.37
C PHE A 253 -23.32 8.50 5.66
N GLU A 254 -24.63 8.74 5.70
CA GLU A 254 -25.65 7.90 5.05
C GLU A 254 -25.50 6.41 5.42
N ALA A 255 -25.06 6.15 6.66
CA ALA A 255 -24.85 4.80 7.14
C ALA A 255 -26.19 4.09 7.38
N ASP A 256 -26.26 2.80 7.03
CA ASP A 256 -27.35 1.94 7.49
C ASP A 256 -27.36 1.95 9.02
N ALA A 257 -28.54 2.02 9.64
CA ALA A 257 -28.68 2.10 11.10
C ALA A 257 -28.00 0.93 11.83
N ARG A 258 -27.78 -0.20 11.15
CA ARG A 258 -27.08 -1.40 11.67
C ARG A 258 -25.55 -1.29 11.63
N GLN A 259 -25.00 -0.38 10.82
CA GLN A 259 -23.54 -0.23 10.68
C GLN A 259 -22.90 0.32 11.95
N ALA A 260 -23.49 1.34 12.59
CA ALA A 260 -22.91 1.92 13.80
C ALA A 260 -22.81 0.92 14.97
N PRO A 261 -23.85 0.13 15.30
CA PRO A 261 -23.74 -0.96 16.28
C PRO A 261 -22.69 -2.01 15.89
N ALA A 262 -22.68 -2.48 14.65
CA ALA A 262 -21.71 -3.49 14.19
C ALA A 262 -20.27 -2.96 14.27
N GLN A 263 -20.07 -1.68 13.94
CA GLN A 263 -18.76 -1.03 14.06
C GLN A 263 -18.34 -0.93 15.52
N GLN A 264 -19.23 -0.54 16.43
CA GLN A 264 -18.95 -0.47 17.86
C GLN A 264 -18.54 -1.84 18.42
N GLU A 265 -19.23 -2.92 18.03
CA GLU A 265 -18.86 -4.28 18.41
C GLU A 265 -17.44 -4.65 17.95
N MET A 266 -17.09 -4.31 16.70
CA MET A 266 -15.75 -4.53 16.15
C MET A 266 -14.68 -3.71 16.90
N LEU A 267 -15.00 -2.47 17.31
CA LEU A 267 -14.09 -1.67 18.13
C LEU A 267 -13.84 -2.29 19.50
N ASP A 268 -14.90 -2.80 20.14
CA ASP A 268 -14.79 -3.43 21.45
C ASP A 268 -14.01 -4.75 21.38
N LEU A 269 -14.16 -5.51 20.29
CA LEU A 269 -13.32 -6.67 20.00
C LEU A 269 -11.86 -6.27 19.80
N ALA A 270 -11.58 -5.26 18.97
CA ALA A 270 -10.23 -4.79 18.72
C ALA A 270 -9.52 -4.33 20.02
N ARG A 271 -10.24 -3.61 20.90
CA ARG A 271 -9.73 -3.22 22.22
C ARG A 271 -9.44 -4.42 23.11
N ARG A 272 -10.33 -5.41 23.14
CA ARG A 272 -10.12 -6.66 23.89
C ARG A 272 -8.91 -7.43 23.38
N SER A 273 -8.62 -7.36 22.09
CA SER A 273 -7.45 -7.97 21.45
C SER A 273 -6.15 -7.18 21.62
N ASP A 274 -6.09 -6.17 22.50
CA ASP A 274 -4.95 -5.28 22.72
C ASP A 274 -4.50 -4.46 21.48
N ILE A 275 -5.43 -4.17 20.56
CA ILE A 275 -5.16 -3.34 19.38
C ILE A 275 -5.37 -1.86 19.74
N CYS A 276 -4.34 -1.04 19.53
CA CYS A 276 -4.41 0.39 19.75
C CYS A 276 -5.18 1.08 18.60
N LEU A 277 -6.31 1.72 18.93
CA LEU A 277 -7.13 2.42 17.93
C LEU A 277 -6.54 3.80 17.64
N THR A 278 -5.93 3.96 16.47
CA THR A 278 -5.27 5.19 16.02
C THR A 278 -6.20 6.09 15.21
N TRP A 279 -7.34 5.58 14.74
CA TRP A 279 -8.33 6.34 13.96
C TRP A 279 -7.80 6.95 12.66
N THR A 280 -6.64 6.50 12.19
CA THR A 280 -6.02 6.94 10.94
C THR A 280 -5.26 5.78 10.30
N CYS A 281 -5.34 5.68 8.97
CA CYS A 281 -4.52 4.75 8.19
C CYS A 281 -3.06 5.22 8.04
N ALA A 282 -2.76 6.46 8.46
CA ALA A 282 -1.42 7.04 8.50
C ALA A 282 -0.96 7.22 9.96
N PRO A 283 -0.76 6.15 10.74
CA PRO A 283 -0.54 6.24 12.18
C PRO A 283 0.83 6.84 12.54
N TYR A 284 1.74 6.93 11.57
CA TYR A 284 2.99 7.69 11.69
C TYR A 284 2.78 9.20 11.88
N LEU A 285 1.58 9.73 11.61
CA LEU A 285 1.23 11.12 11.92
C LEU A 285 0.91 11.33 13.39
N ILE A 286 0.64 10.27 14.14
CA ILE A 286 0.15 10.35 15.53
C ILE A 286 0.95 9.46 16.50
N GLY A 287 2.19 9.13 16.16
CA GLY A 287 3.15 8.51 17.08
C GLY A 287 3.54 7.07 16.79
N ASN A 288 2.85 6.35 15.89
CA ASN A 288 3.34 5.05 15.44
C ASN A 288 4.37 5.23 14.32
N VAL A 289 5.62 5.50 14.69
CA VAL A 289 6.73 5.78 13.77
C VAL A 289 7.77 4.66 13.82
N PRO A 290 7.69 3.67 12.92
CA PRO A 290 8.72 2.63 12.81
C PRO A 290 10.12 3.19 12.54
N VAL A 291 11.13 2.50 13.05
CA VAL A 291 12.54 2.87 12.85
C VAL A 291 13.18 2.12 11.68
N LYS A 292 14.31 2.62 11.19
CA LYS A 292 15.06 1.99 10.09
C LYS A 292 15.38 0.53 10.42
N GLY A 293 15.04 -0.37 9.52
CA GLY A 293 15.25 -1.82 9.64
C GLY A 293 14.14 -2.58 10.36
N GLN A 294 13.23 -1.90 11.08
CA GLN A 294 12.14 -2.55 11.80
C GLN A 294 11.22 -3.31 10.83
N VAL A 295 10.86 -4.54 11.18
CA VAL A 295 9.97 -5.37 10.36
C VAL A 295 8.52 -5.07 10.72
N CYS A 296 7.73 -4.71 9.71
CA CYS A 296 6.35 -4.30 9.86
C CYS A 296 5.41 -5.09 8.93
N ALA A 297 4.14 -5.19 9.31
CA ALA A 297 3.05 -5.69 8.46
C ALA A 297 1.92 -4.67 8.38
N TRP A 298 2.07 -3.68 7.50
CA TRP A 298 1.13 -2.56 7.35
C TRP A 298 0.26 -2.72 6.11
N THR A 299 -1.01 -2.31 6.23
CA THR A 299 -2.02 -2.49 5.18
C THR A 299 -2.30 -1.24 4.35
N GLU A 300 -2.01 -0.03 4.85
CA GLU A 300 -2.27 1.21 4.10
C GLU A 300 -1.20 1.42 3.01
N SER A 301 -1.64 1.42 1.76
CA SER A 301 -0.76 1.45 0.57
C SER A 301 0.25 2.61 0.57
N HIS A 302 -0.19 3.83 0.86
CA HIS A 302 0.74 4.98 0.87
C HIS A 302 1.67 4.96 2.08
N ALA A 303 1.18 4.46 3.23
CA ALA A 303 1.94 4.40 4.46
C ALA A 303 3.04 3.33 4.38
N VAL A 304 2.78 2.22 3.69
CA VAL A 304 3.79 1.18 3.37
C VAL A 304 4.92 1.77 2.51
N ILE A 305 4.59 2.52 1.45
CA ILE A 305 5.62 3.18 0.65
C ILE A 305 6.38 4.21 1.50
N TYR A 306 5.67 4.97 2.34
CA TYR A 306 6.28 5.99 3.19
C TYR A 306 7.25 5.37 4.21
N LEU A 307 6.85 4.34 4.96
CA LEU A 307 7.72 3.70 5.94
C LEU A 307 8.92 3.01 5.28
N ASN A 308 8.72 2.37 4.12
CA ASN A 308 9.82 1.75 3.39
C ASN A 308 10.83 2.79 2.91
N SER A 309 10.34 3.91 2.36
CA SER A 309 11.17 4.87 1.66
C SER A 309 11.79 5.92 2.60
N PHE A 310 10.96 6.56 3.44
CA PHE A 310 11.39 7.70 4.25
C PHE A 310 11.82 7.31 5.66
N LEU A 311 11.27 6.24 6.23
CA LEU A 311 11.69 5.74 7.56
C LEU A 311 12.74 4.61 7.47
N GLY A 312 12.83 3.94 6.31
CA GLY A 312 13.71 2.78 6.12
C GLY A 312 13.25 1.54 6.88
N ALA A 313 12.01 1.52 7.38
CA ALA A 313 11.37 0.32 7.91
C ALA A 313 11.07 -0.65 6.77
N ARG A 314 10.63 -1.87 7.10
CA ARG A 314 10.49 -2.95 6.13
C ARG A 314 9.09 -3.56 6.20
N SER A 315 8.27 -3.32 5.19
CA SER A 315 6.96 -3.94 5.06
C SER A 315 6.65 -4.25 3.61
N THR A 316 6.18 -5.47 3.33
CA THR A 316 5.46 -5.75 2.09
C THR A 316 4.07 -5.14 2.16
N ARG A 317 3.35 -5.12 1.03
CA ARG A 317 1.94 -4.76 1.09
C ARG A 317 1.14 -5.89 1.72
N ASN A 318 0.25 -5.52 2.63
CA ASN A 318 -0.59 -6.46 3.36
C ASN A 318 -2.07 -6.16 3.15
N GLY A 319 -2.89 -7.21 3.22
CA GLY A 319 -4.32 -7.11 3.46
C GLY A 319 -4.64 -7.38 4.93
N ASN A 320 -5.90 -7.28 5.29
CA ASN A 320 -6.33 -7.47 6.68
C ASN A 320 -5.97 -8.86 7.22
N GLU A 321 -6.07 -9.87 6.36
CA GLU A 321 -5.83 -11.27 6.68
C GLU A 321 -4.37 -11.49 7.07
N SER A 322 -3.42 -11.03 6.24
CA SER A 322 -1.99 -11.21 6.51
C SER A 322 -1.52 -10.35 7.69
N SER A 323 -1.99 -9.11 7.80
CA SER A 323 -1.62 -8.25 8.95
C SER A 323 -2.24 -8.74 10.26
N THR A 324 -3.48 -9.23 10.25
CA THR A 324 -4.09 -9.79 11.48
C THR A 324 -3.36 -11.06 11.90
N ALA A 325 -3.02 -11.93 10.94
CA ALA A 325 -2.22 -13.11 11.20
C ALA A 325 -0.84 -12.74 11.79
N ALA A 326 -0.19 -11.71 11.24
CA ALA A 326 1.08 -11.18 11.74
C ALA A 326 0.94 -10.64 13.17
N ALA A 327 -0.11 -9.86 13.45
CA ALA A 327 -0.39 -9.31 14.77
C ALA A 327 -0.62 -10.42 15.80
N VAL A 328 -1.41 -11.42 15.45
CA VAL A 328 -1.79 -12.52 16.35
C VAL A 328 -0.62 -13.47 16.61
N THR A 329 0.20 -13.76 15.61
CA THR A 329 1.27 -14.77 15.72
C THR A 329 2.62 -14.19 16.13
N GLY A 330 2.90 -12.92 15.79
CA GLY A 330 4.23 -12.30 15.92
C GLY A 330 5.23 -12.74 14.84
N TRP A 331 4.76 -13.49 13.84
CA TRP A 331 5.59 -14.02 12.75
C TRP A 331 5.14 -13.47 11.39
N PHE A 332 6.07 -13.46 10.44
CA PHE A 332 5.79 -13.01 9.09
C PHE A 332 6.74 -13.66 8.06
N PRO A 333 6.27 -14.05 6.86
CA PRO A 333 7.14 -14.62 5.84
C PRO A 333 8.11 -13.59 5.25
N GLU A 334 9.40 -13.95 5.14
CA GLU A 334 10.44 -13.02 4.67
C GLU A 334 10.55 -12.99 3.13
N PHE A 335 9.77 -12.13 2.48
CA PHE A 335 9.79 -11.97 1.03
C PHE A 335 9.71 -10.50 0.60
N GLY A 336 9.84 -10.25 -0.72
CA GLY A 336 9.72 -8.92 -1.30
C GLY A 336 10.72 -7.94 -0.69
N VAL A 337 10.26 -6.71 -0.42
CA VAL A 337 11.09 -5.62 0.13
C VAL A 337 11.49 -5.79 1.60
N LEU A 338 11.17 -6.94 2.23
CA LEU A 338 11.79 -7.32 3.50
C LEU A 338 13.27 -7.69 3.31
N ARG A 339 13.64 -8.18 2.13
CA ARG A 339 15.02 -8.52 1.76
C ARG A 339 15.73 -7.34 1.11
N THR A 340 16.99 -7.12 1.47
CA THR A 340 17.74 -5.92 1.04
C THR A 340 17.94 -5.88 -0.47
N GLU A 341 18.24 -7.00 -1.10
CA GLU A 341 18.45 -7.14 -2.54
C GLU A 341 17.22 -6.77 -3.38
N ASN A 342 16.01 -6.85 -2.79
CA ASN A 342 14.75 -6.51 -3.44
C ASN A 342 14.35 -5.05 -3.27
N ARG A 343 15.14 -4.26 -2.52
CA ARG A 343 14.87 -2.83 -2.28
C ARG A 343 15.56 -1.91 -3.27
N HIS A 344 16.40 -2.44 -4.15
CA HIS A 344 17.11 -1.63 -5.15
C HIS A 344 16.16 -1.10 -6.23
N ALA A 345 16.41 0.14 -6.64
CA ALA A 345 15.70 0.77 -7.74
C ALA A 345 15.92 0.00 -9.05
N ARG A 346 14.85 -0.08 -9.84
CA ARG A 346 14.82 -0.78 -11.13
C ARG A 346 14.66 0.16 -12.32
N PHE A 347 14.56 1.47 -12.06
CA PHE A 347 14.67 2.53 -13.07
C PHE A 347 14.91 3.88 -12.41
N VAL A 348 15.45 4.83 -13.18
CA VAL A 348 15.79 6.18 -12.72
C VAL A 348 14.89 7.21 -13.40
N VAL A 349 14.33 8.12 -12.60
CA VAL A 349 13.56 9.29 -13.04
C VAL A 349 14.36 10.55 -12.72
N GLU A 350 14.91 11.17 -13.75
CA GLU A 350 15.64 12.45 -13.62
C GLU A 350 14.63 13.61 -13.71
N VAL A 351 14.48 14.35 -12.61
CA VAL A 351 13.56 15.48 -12.51
C VAL A 351 14.32 16.79 -12.72
N LEU A 352 14.07 17.44 -13.86
CA LEU A 352 14.82 18.60 -14.31
C LEU A 352 14.22 19.95 -13.86
N THR A 353 13.12 19.92 -13.12
CA THR A 353 12.42 21.13 -12.65
C THR A 353 12.14 21.04 -11.15
N PRO A 354 12.11 22.19 -10.46
CA PRO A 354 11.57 22.25 -9.11
C PRO A 354 10.09 21.81 -9.09
N LEU A 355 9.73 21.01 -8.09
CA LEU A 355 8.35 20.69 -7.73
C LEU A 355 7.89 21.68 -6.66
N ALA A 356 6.79 22.38 -6.90
CA ALA A 356 6.48 23.57 -6.13
C ALA A 356 5.16 23.46 -5.34
N THR A 357 4.30 22.49 -5.67
CA THR A 357 3.05 22.16 -4.96
C THR A 357 3.01 20.69 -4.61
N ASP A 358 2.22 20.32 -3.60
CA ASP A 358 2.01 18.92 -3.24
C ASP A 358 1.34 18.12 -4.38
N THR A 359 0.59 18.82 -5.25
CA THR A 359 0.04 18.27 -6.50
C THR A 359 1.15 17.88 -7.48
N ASP A 360 2.22 18.67 -7.62
CA ASP A 360 3.34 18.33 -8.51
C ASP A 360 3.99 17.00 -8.07
N TRP A 361 4.13 16.78 -6.75
CA TRP A 361 4.63 15.53 -6.18
C TRP A 361 3.68 14.35 -6.43
N GLY A 362 2.37 14.56 -6.24
CA GLY A 362 1.36 13.56 -6.57
C GLY A 362 1.39 13.19 -8.06
N CYS A 363 1.51 14.16 -8.96
CA CYS A 363 1.60 13.88 -10.39
C CYS A 363 2.88 13.15 -10.77
N LEU A 364 4.01 13.47 -10.16
CA LEU A 364 5.26 12.72 -10.33
C LEU A 364 5.07 11.25 -9.90
N GLY A 365 4.45 11.01 -8.74
CA GLY A 365 4.16 9.67 -8.24
C GLY A 365 3.24 8.90 -9.19
N TYR A 366 2.17 9.54 -9.65
CA TYR A 366 1.23 8.94 -10.60
C TYR A 366 1.89 8.57 -11.94
N PHE A 367 2.76 9.46 -12.43
CA PHE A 367 3.54 9.22 -13.64
C PHE A 367 4.51 8.05 -13.46
N ALA A 368 5.28 8.06 -12.38
CA ALA A 368 6.26 7.02 -12.09
C ALA A 368 5.59 5.66 -11.90
N GLY A 369 4.43 5.59 -11.24
CA GLY A 369 3.70 4.34 -11.09
C GLY A 369 3.15 3.82 -12.41
N LYS A 370 2.55 4.67 -13.25
CA LYS A 370 2.10 4.26 -14.60
C LYS A 370 3.22 3.67 -15.45
N VAL A 371 4.41 4.24 -15.38
CA VAL A 371 5.58 3.78 -16.17
C VAL A 371 6.23 2.56 -15.52
N GLY A 372 6.38 2.57 -14.21
CA GLY A 372 7.15 1.61 -13.42
C GLY A 372 6.41 0.30 -13.17
N GLY A 373 5.11 0.34 -12.93
CA GLY A 373 4.42 -0.79 -12.31
C GLY A 373 5.03 -1.09 -10.94
N LEU A 374 5.23 -2.38 -10.65
CA LEU A 374 5.80 -2.88 -9.40
C LEU A 374 7.28 -2.49 -9.18
N ARG A 375 7.94 -1.95 -10.21
CA ARG A 375 9.35 -1.58 -10.16
C ARG A 375 9.58 -0.36 -9.26
N ILE A 376 10.65 -0.40 -8.47
CA ILE A 376 11.02 0.69 -7.56
C ILE A 376 11.69 1.83 -8.35
N PRO A 377 11.18 3.07 -8.33
CA PRO A 377 11.83 4.23 -8.94
C PRO A 377 12.93 4.81 -8.04
N ALA A 378 14.03 5.26 -8.65
CA ALA A 378 14.96 6.24 -8.05
C ALA A 378 14.73 7.62 -8.67
N PHE A 379 14.38 8.60 -7.85
CA PHE A 379 14.22 9.99 -8.27
C PHE A 379 15.50 10.79 -8.02
N VAL A 380 15.98 11.50 -9.04
CA VAL A 380 17.17 12.35 -9.01
C VAL A 380 16.80 13.79 -9.33
N GLY A 381 17.50 14.76 -8.72
CA GLY A 381 17.29 16.19 -8.98
C GLY A 381 16.22 16.83 -8.10
N LEU A 382 15.80 16.15 -7.03
CA LEU A 382 14.80 16.63 -6.08
C LEU A 382 15.43 16.98 -4.73
N ARG A 383 14.79 17.90 -4.01
CA ARG A 383 15.10 18.23 -2.61
C ARG A 383 14.22 17.42 -1.68
N SER A 384 14.54 17.43 -0.38
CA SER A 384 13.69 16.80 0.63
C SER A 384 12.28 17.38 0.59
N PRO A 385 11.23 16.54 0.44
CA PRO A 385 9.85 17.00 0.45
C PRO A 385 9.40 17.35 1.87
N ARG A 386 8.34 18.16 1.96
CA ARG A 386 7.54 18.27 3.18
C ARG A 386 6.75 16.98 3.38
N LEU A 387 6.30 16.72 4.61
CA LEU A 387 5.53 15.52 4.96
C LEU A 387 4.33 15.27 4.01
N GLU A 388 3.52 16.30 3.76
CA GLU A 388 2.37 16.20 2.86
C GLU A 388 2.77 15.91 1.40
N ALA A 389 3.86 16.49 0.91
CA ALA A 389 4.37 16.23 -0.43
C ALA A 389 4.87 14.78 -0.58
N ALA A 390 5.58 14.26 0.44
CA ALA A 390 5.98 12.86 0.49
C ALA A 390 4.76 11.93 0.50
N ARG A 391 3.75 12.23 1.31
CA ARG A 391 2.49 11.48 1.37
C ARG A 391 1.77 11.44 0.02
N ARG A 392 1.67 12.58 -0.67
CA ARG A 392 1.07 12.67 -2.01
C ARG A 392 1.83 11.87 -3.06
N LEU A 393 3.16 11.94 -3.03
CA LEU A 393 4.03 11.13 -3.90
C LEU A 393 3.76 9.64 -3.69
N CYS A 394 3.82 9.17 -2.44
CA CYS A 394 3.57 7.78 -2.08
C CYS A 394 2.16 7.31 -2.50
N ALA A 395 1.12 8.07 -2.15
CA ALA A 395 -0.26 7.70 -2.46
C ALA A 395 -0.50 7.57 -3.97
N ALA A 396 0.03 8.50 -4.76
CA ALA A 396 -0.13 8.47 -6.21
C ALA A 396 0.68 7.36 -6.88
N LEU A 397 1.88 7.05 -6.36
CA LEU A 397 2.71 5.94 -6.81
C LEU A 397 1.99 4.60 -6.58
N ALA A 398 1.47 4.36 -5.38
CA ALA A 398 0.68 3.17 -5.04
C ALA A 398 -0.55 3.03 -5.97
N THR A 399 -1.27 4.12 -6.18
CA THR A 399 -2.53 4.12 -6.97
C THR A 399 -2.31 3.70 -8.43
N SER A 400 -1.18 4.10 -9.03
CA SER A 400 -0.96 4.01 -10.47
C SER A 400 -0.06 2.85 -10.92
N GLY A 401 0.89 2.43 -10.07
CA GLY A 401 1.89 1.42 -10.43
C GLY A 401 2.05 0.28 -9.43
N ASP A 402 1.62 0.48 -8.19
CA ASP A 402 1.79 -0.49 -7.12
C ASP A 402 3.24 -0.79 -6.71
N ALA A 403 4.15 0.17 -6.93
CA ALA A 403 5.53 0.06 -6.45
C ALA A 403 5.56 0.00 -4.91
N PRO A 404 6.32 -0.93 -4.30
CA PRO A 404 6.32 -1.14 -2.84
C PRO A 404 7.10 -0.05 -2.07
N MET A 405 7.97 0.68 -2.76
CA MET A 405 8.79 1.77 -2.22
C MET A 405 9.34 2.66 -3.34
N LEU A 406 10.01 3.74 -2.97
CA LEU A 406 10.78 4.61 -3.86
C LEU A 406 12.10 5.02 -3.20
N HIS A 407 13.05 5.45 -4.02
CA HIS A 407 14.25 6.15 -3.57
C HIS A 407 14.22 7.60 -4.01
N LEU A 408 14.52 8.50 -3.09
CA LEU A 408 14.78 9.90 -3.39
C LEU A 408 16.26 10.15 -3.10
N VAL A 409 17.07 10.20 -4.16
CA VAL A 409 18.53 10.22 -4.04
C VAL A 409 19.00 11.44 -3.26
N GLY A 410 19.82 11.21 -2.23
CA GLY A 410 20.30 12.21 -1.28
C GLY A 410 19.30 12.53 -0.16
N VAL A 411 18.15 11.86 -0.09
CA VAL A 411 17.10 12.12 0.93
C VAL A 411 16.67 10.85 1.66
N THR A 412 16.31 9.77 0.94
CA THR A 412 15.83 8.55 1.60
C THR A 412 16.98 7.80 2.28
N PRO A 413 16.78 7.14 3.44
CA PRO A 413 17.87 6.58 4.25
C PRO A 413 18.68 5.46 3.59
N GLU A 414 18.16 4.86 2.52
CA GLU A 414 18.79 3.80 1.73
C GLU A 414 19.33 4.30 0.38
N ALA A 415 19.20 5.59 0.07
CA ALA A 415 19.76 6.20 -1.13
C ALA A 415 20.52 7.51 -0.85
N PRO A 416 21.59 7.51 -0.01
CA PRO A 416 22.51 8.65 0.07
C PRO A 416 23.05 9.02 -1.33
N THR A 417 23.36 8.03 -2.14
CA THR A 417 23.76 8.19 -3.54
C THR A 417 22.85 7.41 -4.49
N LEU A 418 22.96 7.70 -5.79
CA LEU A 418 22.29 6.91 -6.83
C LEU A 418 22.86 5.48 -6.89
N GLU A 419 24.14 5.30 -6.59
CA GLU A 419 24.76 3.98 -6.56
C GLU A 419 24.16 3.10 -5.45
N ASP A 420 23.97 3.66 -4.25
CA ASP A 420 23.29 2.96 -3.15
C ASP A 420 21.86 2.55 -3.52
N ALA A 421 21.12 3.47 -4.15
CA ALA A 421 19.76 3.22 -4.60
C ALA A 421 19.68 2.06 -5.61
N LEU A 422 20.72 1.87 -6.43
CA LEU A 422 20.81 0.81 -7.44
C LEU A 422 21.45 -0.49 -6.91
N GLY A 423 21.96 -0.50 -5.67
CA GLY A 423 22.61 -1.67 -5.06
C GLY A 423 24.08 -1.84 -5.40
N GLY A 424 24.79 -0.74 -5.67
CA GLY A 424 26.21 -0.73 -6.05
C GLY A 424 26.43 -0.53 -7.55
N ALA A 425 27.66 -0.79 -8.00
CA ALA A 425 28.03 -0.67 -9.41
C ALA A 425 27.10 -1.50 -10.33
N PRO A 426 26.71 -0.96 -11.50
CA PRO A 426 25.75 -1.62 -12.39
C PRO A 426 26.25 -3.02 -12.76
N ARG A 427 25.47 -4.05 -12.44
CA ARG A 427 25.75 -5.43 -12.85
C ARG A 427 25.70 -5.49 -14.38
N ARG A 428 26.87 -5.69 -15.02
CA ARG A 428 26.95 -5.98 -16.46
C ARG A 428 26.12 -7.24 -16.75
N GLY A 429 24.97 -7.08 -17.40
CA GLY A 429 24.12 -8.19 -17.83
C GLY A 429 22.61 -7.97 -17.71
N GLU A 430 22.14 -7.01 -16.90
CA GLU A 430 20.70 -6.68 -16.83
C GLU A 430 20.35 -5.58 -17.85
N SER A 431 19.88 -5.97 -19.03
CA SER A 431 19.32 -5.07 -20.05
C SER A 431 17.94 -4.47 -19.69
N ASP A 432 17.59 -4.37 -18.40
CA ASP A 432 16.22 -4.06 -17.94
C ASP A 432 15.97 -2.63 -17.44
N LEU A 433 16.96 -1.73 -17.53
CA LEU A 433 16.77 -0.29 -17.34
C LEU A 433 16.14 0.35 -18.59
N ARG A 434 14.86 0.05 -18.85
CA ARG A 434 14.17 0.59 -20.04
C ARG A 434 13.84 2.09 -19.92
N THR A 435 14.49 2.87 -20.78
CA THR A 435 14.05 4.12 -21.43
C THR A 435 12.56 4.19 -21.82
N GLN A 436 11.72 4.94 -21.10
CA GLN A 436 10.60 5.66 -21.73
C GLN A 436 10.92 7.16 -21.87
N ARG A 437 10.44 7.83 -22.91
CA ARG A 437 10.62 9.29 -23.06
C ARG A 437 9.29 9.95 -22.73
N ALA A 438 9.24 10.72 -21.63
CA ALA A 438 8.13 11.62 -21.39
C ALA A 438 8.29 12.86 -22.29
N ARG A 439 7.43 13.02 -23.29
CA ARG A 439 7.21 14.31 -23.98
C ARG A 439 5.80 14.78 -23.67
N ARG A 440 5.73 15.89 -22.91
CA ARG A 440 4.61 16.79 -22.54
C ARG A 440 3.16 16.34 -22.82
N GLY A 441 2.34 16.51 -21.77
CA GLY A 441 0.89 16.52 -21.82
C GLY A 441 0.34 15.14 -21.52
N ILE A 442 -0.55 15.04 -20.53
CA ILE A 442 -1.31 13.82 -20.27
C ILE A 442 -2.15 13.52 -21.53
N ARG A 443 -1.65 12.65 -22.40
CA ARG A 443 -2.40 11.87 -23.38
C ARG A 443 -1.79 10.47 -23.40
N GLY A 444 -2.61 9.45 -23.18
CA GLY A 444 -2.19 8.05 -23.40
C GLY A 444 -2.04 7.74 -24.89
N PRO A 445 -1.91 6.44 -25.21
CA PRO A 445 -0.65 5.72 -25.29
C PRO A 445 0.07 5.94 -26.63
N ALA A 446 1.39 5.85 -26.62
CA ALA A 446 2.18 5.53 -27.81
C ALA A 446 3.37 4.65 -27.41
N HIS A 447 3.41 3.41 -27.91
CA HIS A 447 4.63 2.65 -28.16
C HIS A 447 5.37 3.26 -29.39
N PRO A 448 6.64 2.94 -29.73
CA PRO A 448 7.70 2.19 -29.03
C PRO A 448 9.15 2.79 -29.20
N HIS A 449 10.15 2.04 -28.70
CA HIS A 449 11.60 2.01 -29.03
C HIS A 449 12.51 3.25 -28.78
N GLY A 450 13.38 3.14 -27.77
CA GLY A 450 14.57 3.98 -27.61
C GLY A 450 15.54 3.44 -26.53
N THR A 451 16.81 3.30 -26.89
CA THR A 451 17.92 2.69 -26.11
C THR A 451 18.70 3.71 -25.27
N SER A 452 18.15 4.10 -24.13
CA SER A 452 18.87 4.83 -23.08
C SER A 452 18.37 4.35 -21.73
N ASP A 453 19.18 4.45 -20.67
CA ASP A 453 18.93 3.90 -19.33
C ASP A 453 18.43 4.96 -18.31
N ARG A 454 18.09 6.16 -18.79
CA ARG A 454 17.58 7.30 -18.00
C ARG A 454 16.31 7.90 -18.58
N LEU A 455 15.24 7.91 -17.77
CA LEU A 455 14.00 8.60 -18.06
C LEU A 455 14.16 10.10 -17.71
N ARG A 456 14.34 10.95 -18.73
CA ARG A 456 14.34 12.41 -18.53
C ARG A 456 12.92 12.95 -18.58
N VAL A 457 12.44 13.50 -17.47
CA VAL A 457 11.10 14.10 -17.38
C VAL A 457 11.22 15.61 -17.27
N LEU A 458 10.77 16.31 -18.31
CA LEU A 458 10.52 17.74 -18.23
C LEU A 458 9.10 17.97 -17.72
N TRP A 459 8.96 18.18 -16.41
CA TRP A 459 7.70 18.61 -15.81
C TRP A 459 7.51 20.11 -16.05
N LEU A 460 6.34 20.50 -16.56
CA LEU A 460 5.96 21.91 -16.64
C LEU A 460 4.99 22.20 -15.50
N PRO A 461 5.39 23.00 -14.49
CA PRO A 461 4.50 23.32 -13.40
C PRO A 461 3.27 24.08 -13.93
N ALA A 462 2.10 23.77 -13.37
CA ALA A 462 0.79 24.34 -13.77
C ALA A 462 0.75 25.88 -13.79
N ARG A 463 1.71 26.54 -13.13
CA ARG A 463 1.90 27.99 -13.08
C ARG A 463 2.15 28.64 -14.46
N HIS A 464 2.68 27.88 -15.42
CA HIS A 464 2.91 28.38 -16.79
C HIS A 464 1.66 28.34 -17.68
N ALA A 465 0.57 27.69 -17.24
CA ALA A 465 -0.70 27.73 -17.96
C ALA A 465 -1.58 28.94 -17.57
N ALA A 466 -1.27 29.63 -16.45
CA ALA A 466 -2.16 30.63 -15.85
C ALA A 466 -1.63 32.08 -15.85
N ARG A 467 -0.47 32.36 -16.46
CA ARG A 467 0.06 33.74 -16.56
C ARG A 467 0.36 34.13 -18.00
N GLY A 468 -0.70 34.41 -18.75
CA GLY A 468 -0.65 35.27 -19.93
C GLY A 468 -0.54 36.74 -19.50
N GLY A 469 0.59 37.13 -18.91
CA GLY A 469 0.93 38.52 -18.65
C GLY A 469 1.57 39.12 -19.90
N ARG A 470 0.96 40.18 -20.43
CA ARG A 470 1.37 40.91 -21.63
C ARG A 470 2.82 41.41 -21.49
N ASN A 471 3.54 41.41 -22.62
CA ASN A 471 4.90 41.93 -22.85
C ASN A 471 6.07 40.95 -22.71
N ARG A 472 6.28 40.15 -23.77
CA ARG A 472 7.58 40.00 -24.47
C ARG A 472 7.35 39.31 -25.83
N PRO A 473 7.80 39.89 -26.96
CA PRO A 473 7.65 39.27 -28.27
C PRO A 473 8.80 38.28 -28.55
N GLY A 474 8.47 37.06 -28.93
CA GLY A 474 9.46 36.09 -29.43
C GLY A 474 8.99 34.63 -29.33
N ALA A 475 8.77 34.01 -30.50
CA ALA A 475 8.35 32.62 -30.74
C ALA A 475 6.84 32.31 -30.55
N ALA A 476 6.08 32.61 -31.60
CA ALA A 476 4.73 32.09 -31.83
C ALA A 476 4.74 30.55 -31.95
N TRP A 477 3.82 29.88 -31.25
CA TRP A 477 3.44 28.49 -31.53
C TRP A 477 1.91 28.40 -31.53
N GLN A 478 1.33 28.28 -32.72
CA GLN A 478 -0.10 28.02 -32.93
C GLN A 478 -0.34 26.50 -33.00
N ALA A 479 -1.14 25.94 -32.10
CA ALA A 479 -1.64 24.57 -32.21
C ALA A 479 -3.07 24.60 -32.78
N ARG A 480 -3.28 23.95 -33.93
CA ARG A 480 -4.61 23.72 -34.53
C ARG A 480 -5.15 22.38 -34.04
N ALA A 481 -6.34 22.34 -33.44
CA ALA A 481 -7.10 21.11 -33.22
C ALA A 481 -8.16 20.98 -34.33
N ARG A 482 -8.37 19.77 -34.88
CA ARG A 482 -9.40 19.52 -35.89
C ARG A 482 -10.69 19.08 -35.19
N GLU A 483 -11.84 19.42 -35.78
CA GLU A 483 -13.21 19.18 -35.27
C GLU A 483 -13.50 17.70 -34.92
N ARG A 484 -12.80 16.78 -35.59
CA ARG A 484 -12.77 15.33 -35.31
C ARG A 484 -12.40 14.98 -33.87
N ASP A 485 -11.48 15.74 -33.27
CA ASP A 485 -10.91 15.45 -31.96
C ASP A 485 -11.83 15.85 -30.81
N LEU A 486 -12.80 16.76 -31.07
CA LEU A 486 -13.78 17.22 -30.09
C LEU A 486 -14.99 16.30 -30.00
N ALA A 487 -15.38 15.66 -31.10
CA ALA A 487 -16.49 14.69 -31.12
C ALA A 487 -16.19 13.44 -30.26
N GLY A 488 -14.93 13.00 -30.22
CA GLY A 488 -14.50 11.85 -29.41
C GLY A 488 -14.52 12.09 -27.89
N LEU A 489 -14.48 13.34 -27.44
CA LEU A 489 -14.56 13.72 -26.02
C LEU A 489 -16.00 13.81 -25.50
N ALA A 490 -16.99 13.92 -26.39
CA ALA A 490 -18.41 14.09 -26.04
C ALA A 490 -19.31 12.89 -26.42
N GLY A 491 -18.78 11.88 -27.12
CA GLY A 491 -19.54 10.67 -27.47
C GLY A 491 -20.61 10.86 -28.55
N LEU A 492 -20.52 11.89 -29.38
CA LEU A 492 -21.50 12.22 -30.43
C LEU A 492 -21.03 11.74 -31.83
N ARG A 493 -21.98 11.43 -32.73
CA ARG A 493 -21.67 11.05 -34.12
C ARG A 493 -21.25 12.28 -34.94
N HIS A 494 -20.47 12.03 -35.99
CA HIS A 494 -19.90 13.08 -36.83
C HIS A 494 -20.99 13.83 -37.61
N GLY A 495 -21.17 15.11 -37.32
CA GLY A 495 -22.16 15.99 -37.96
C GLY A 495 -22.98 16.82 -36.96
N ASP A 496 -23.21 16.28 -35.75
CA ASP A 496 -24.13 16.89 -34.77
C ASP A 496 -23.44 17.83 -33.77
N ALA A 497 -22.10 17.90 -33.79
CA ALA A 497 -21.31 18.67 -32.83
C ALA A 497 -21.49 20.20 -32.96
N GLY A 498 -21.81 20.69 -34.16
CA GLY A 498 -22.00 22.13 -34.40
C GLY A 498 -23.31 22.67 -33.81
N ALA A 499 -24.40 21.91 -33.88
CA ALA A 499 -25.71 22.32 -33.40
C ALA A 499 -25.85 22.17 -31.87
N ALA A 500 -25.26 21.13 -31.27
CA ALA A 500 -25.31 20.90 -29.82
C ALA A 500 -24.45 21.90 -29.01
N LEU A 501 -23.45 22.53 -29.64
CA LEU A 501 -22.56 23.51 -29.02
C LEU A 501 -22.85 24.96 -29.45
N GLY A 502 -23.86 25.19 -30.31
CA GLY A 502 -24.32 26.52 -30.71
C GLY A 502 -23.32 27.36 -31.53
N LEU A 503 -22.34 26.74 -32.20
CA LEU A 503 -21.28 27.45 -32.93
C LEU A 503 -21.69 27.66 -34.40
N ARG A 504 -21.59 28.90 -34.90
CA ARG A 504 -21.77 29.21 -36.33
C ARG A 504 -20.44 29.06 -37.08
N ALA A 505 -20.53 28.70 -38.36
CA ALA A 505 -19.35 28.52 -39.22
C ALA A 505 -18.52 29.81 -39.28
N GLY A 506 -17.31 29.77 -38.71
CA GLY A 506 -16.37 30.89 -38.68
C GLY A 506 -15.84 31.25 -37.28
N ASP A 507 -16.48 30.77 -36.20
CA ASP A 507 -16.04 31.11 -34.85
C ASP A 507 -14.83 30.28 -34.37
N ARG A 508 -13.84 30.98 -33.81
CA ARG A 508 -12.67 30.37 -33.16
C ARG A 508 -13.03 29.99 -31.73
N ALA A 509 -13.12 28.69 -31.45
CA ALA A 509 -13.39 28.19 -30.10
C ALA A 509 -12.26 28.56 -29.11
N ARG A 510 -12.55 29.48 -28.18
CA ARG A 510 -11.77 29.67 -26.94
C ARG A 510 -12.45 28.89 -25.82
N GLY A 511 -12.06 27.63 -25.63
CA GLY A 511 -12.54 26.81 -24.53
C GLY A 511 -11.70 27.05 -23.26
N LEU A 512 -12.18 27.93 -22.37
CA LEU A 512 -11.80 27.94 -20.96
C LEU A 512 -12.81 27.05 -20.23
N VAL A 513 -12.38 25.91 -19.69
CA VAL A 513 -13.20 25.18 -18.71
C VAL A 513 -12.97 25.87 -17.37
N HIS A 514 -13.90 26.73 -16.98
CA HIS A 514 -13.98 27.26 -15.61
C HIS A 514 -14.43 26.12 -14.68
N TYR A 515 -13.62 25.78 -13.68
CA TYR A 515 -14.16 25.15 -12.46
C TYR A 515 -14.88 26.25 -11.71
N ASP A 516 -16.21 26.21 -11.71
CA ASP A 516 -17.01 27.18 -10.98
C ASP A 516 -16.90 26.89 -9.47
N ARG A 517 -16.37 27.86 -8.72
CA ARG A 517 -16.46 27.92 -7.26
C ARG A 517 -17.66 28.81 -6.91
N HIS A 518 -18.86 28.37 -7.25
CA HIS A 518 -20.08 28.96 -6.74
C HIS A 518 -21.00 27.85 -6.22
N LEU A 519 -20.88 27.57 -4.92
CA LEU A 519 -22.05 27.21 -4.12
C LEU A 519 -22.98 28.43 -4.15
N PRO A 520 -24.28 28.27 -4.42
CA PRO A 520 -25.21 29.38 -4.24
C PRO A 520 -25.24 29.74 -2.76
N HIS A 521 -24.88 30.99 -2.46
CA HIS A 521 -25.25 31.63 -1.20
C HIS A 521 -26.77 31.58 -1.07
N GLN A 522 -27.29 30.63 -0.29
CA GLN A 522 -28.67 30.71 0.17
C GLN A 522 -28.73 31.85 1.18
N ARG A 523 -29.61 32.83 0.89
CA ARG A 523 -30.02 33.87 1.84
C ARG A 523 -30.50 33.22 3.14
N PRO A 524 -30.25 33.82 4.32
CA PRO A 524 -30.81 33.31 5.56
C PRO A 524 -32.34 33.38 5.47
N LEU A 525 -33.00 32.23 5.54
CA LEU A 525 -34.44 32.14 5.73
C LEU A 525 -34.75 32.68 7.13
N ALA A 526 -35.70 33.61 7.20
CA ALA A 526 -36.20 34.17 8.44
C ALA A 526 -36.74 33.06 9.35
N ALA A 527 -36.42 33.15 10.65
CA ALA A 527 -36.92 32.23 11.66
C ALA A 527 -38.45 32.30 11.76
N PRO A 528 -39.17 31.16 11.85
CA PRO A 528 -40.58 31.16 12.23
C PRO A 528 -40.72 31.56 13.71
N PRO A 529 -41.85 32.20 14.10
CA PRO A 529 -42.05 32.68 15.46
C PRO A 529 -42.21 31.51 16.46
N ASN A 530 -41.61 31.70 17.62
CA ASN A 530 -41.66 30.80 18.78
C ASN A 530 -43.05 30.86 19.47
N PRO A 531 -43.74 29.74 19.72
CA PRO A 531 -44.77 29.68 20.75
C PRO A 531 -44.14 29.34 22.12
N ALA A 532 -44.15 30.37 22.98
CA ALA A 532 -44.19 30.37 24.43
C ALA A 532 -43.92 29.07 25.23
N ALA A 533 -42.89 29.18 26.08
CA ALA A 533 -42.90 28.96 27.53
C ALA A 533 -43.40 27.61 28.11
N GLY A 534 -42.42 26.83 28.59
CA GLY A 534 -42.57 25.84 29.67
C GLY A 534 -41.21 25.66 30.36
N THR A 535 -41.16 25.93 31.65
CA THR A 535 -40.00 26.27 32.48
C THR A 535 -39.14 25.09 33.01
N VAL A 536 -37.79 25.21 32.85
CA VAL A 536 -36.68 25.10 33.86
C VAL A 536 -36.43 23.72 34.55
N PRO A 537 -35.19 23.30 34.97
CA PRO A 537 -33.88 23.99 35.00
C PRO A 537 -32.69 23.33 34.29
N SER A 538 -31.76 24.22 33.96
CA SER A 538 -30.41 24.07 33.42
C SER A 538 -29.37 23.61 34.45
N THR A 539 -28.49 22.70 34.04
CA THR A 539 -27.10 22.65 34.50
C THR A 539 -26.18 22.40 33.31
N LEU A 540 -25.04 23.09 33.34
CA LEU A 540 -23.82 22.94 32.52
C LEU A 540 -23.76 23.69 31.17
N ALA A 541 -23.22 24.90 31.25
CA ALA A 541 -22.51 25.56 30.16
C ALA A 541 -21.07 24.99 30.01
N PRO A 542 -20.48 25.08 28.81
CA PRO A 542 -19.26 24.36 28.42
C PRO A 542 -17.99 25.18 28.63
N CYS A 543 -16.83 24.51 28.72
CA CYS A 543 -15.52 25.15 28.60
C CYS A 543 -14.65 24.38 27.61
N VAL A 544 -14.28 25.07 26.53
CA VAL A 544 -13.32 24.67 25.51
C VAL A 544 -12.10 25.58 25.65
N GLU A 545 -10.94 24.93 25.71
CA GLU A 545 -9.58 25.37 25.33
C GLU A 545 -8.88 26.54 26.06
N ARG A 546 -7.69 26.20 26.60
CA ARG A 546 -6.41 26.73 26.09
C ARG A 546 -5.19 25.97 26.61
N ASN A 547 -4.41 25.41 25.69
CA ASN A 547 -3.05 24.91 25.92
C ASN A 547 -2.05 26.07 25.72
N ALA A 548 -1.26 26.40 26.76
CA ALA A 548 -0.02 27.16 26.64
C ALA A 548 0.91 26.87 27.85
N ALA A 549 2.16 26.48 27.53
CA ALA A 549 3.43 26.61 28.27
C ALA A 549 3.53 26.22 29.78
N GLY A 550 4.53 25.39 30.14
CA GLY A 550 4.96 25.15 31.53
C GLY A 550 5.90 26.25 32.07
N PRO A 551 6.79 25.98 33.05
CA PRO A 551 6.66 25.25 34.33
C PRO A 551 6.79 26.23 35.55
N PHE A 552 7.08 25.71 36.77
CA PHE A 552 7.02 26.32 38.13
C PHE A 552 5.65 26.19 38.80
N GLY A 553 5.49 25.85 40.07
CA GLY A 553 6.41 25.57 41.16
C GLY A 553 5.59 25.50 42.46
N ASP A 554 5.97 24.55 43.30
CA ASP A 554 5.87 24.51 44.77
C ASP A 554 4.54 24.44 45.57
N ASP A 555 4.69 23.59 46.60
CA ASP A 555 4.17 23.65 47.97
C ASP A 555 2.70 23.32 48.33
N ARG A 556 2.61 22.22 49.10
CA ARG A 556 1.93 22.04 50.41
C ARG A 556 0.39 22.10 50.44
N ASN A 557 -0.34 21.41 51.32
CA ASN A 557 -0.16 20.37 52.34
C ASN A 557 -1.60 20.17 52.93
N GLN A 558 -1.79 19.11 53.72
CA GLN A 558 -2.89 18.86 54.68
C GLN A 558 -4.14 18.13 54.12
N THR A 559 -4.33 16.82 54.39
CA THR A 559 -4.84 16.15 55.62
C THR A 559 -6.23 16.64 56.02
N ALA A 560 -7.23 15.87 56.41
CA ALA A 560 -7.48 14.43 56.61
C ALA A 560 -8.99 14.30 56.93
N ALA A 561 -9.59 13.11 56.77
CA ALA A 561 -10.50 12.50 57.75
C ALA A 561 -11.17 11.24 57.17
N ALA A 562 -11.05 10.16 57.93
CA ALA A 562 -11.61 8.85 57.68
C ALA A 562 -13.06 8.72 58.18
N ALA A 563 -13.83 7.82 57.57
CA ALA A 563 -14.91 7.10 58.25
C ALA A 563 -15.07 5.70 57.64
N THR A 564 -15.17 4.72 58.54
CA THR A 564 -15.00 3.28 58.33
C THR A 564 -16.35 2.56 58.44
N ARG A 565 -16.46 1.37 57.79
CA ARG A 565 -17.41 0.22 57.94
C ARG A 565 -18.23 -0.04 56.66
N ALA A 566 -18.47 -1.27 56.19
CA ALA A 566 -18.05 -2.62 56.56
C ALA A 566 -18.26 -3.55 55.34
N GLN A 567 -17.46 -4.62 55.22
CA GLN A 567 -17.63 -5.73 54.26
C GLN A 567 -18.68 -6.76 54.73
N PRO A 568 -19.11 -7.65 53.81
CA PRO A 568 -18.78 -9.06 54.03
C PRO A 568 -18.22 -9.84 52.80
N ALA A 569 -17.30 -10.76 53.11
CA ALA A 569 -16.84 -12.02 52.48
C ALA A 569 -17.25 -12.35 51.02
N SER A 570 -16.33 -12.42 50.03
CA SER A 570 -15.29 -13.43 49.72
C SER A 570 -15.76 -14.67 48.94
N VAL A 571 -15.36 -14.75 47.65
CA VAL A 571 -15.04 -15.99 46.93
C VAL A 571 -13.75 -15.77 46.16
N ARG A 572 -12.76 -16.63 46.40
CA ARG A 572 -11.38 -16.58 45.89
C ARG A 572 -11.30 -17.00 44.41
N ARG A 573 -10.49 -16.29 43.62
CA ARG A 573 -9.84 -16.80 42.39
C ARG A 573 -8.31 -16.73 42.57
N PRO A 574 -7.53 -17.70 42.05
CA PRO A 574 -6.08 -17.72 42.24
C PRO A 574 -5.39 -16.70 41.33
N ALA A 575 -4.44 -15.94 41.89
CA ALA A 575 -3.56 -15.02 41.18
C ALA A 575 -2.32 -15.76 40.68
N SER A 576 -1.96 -15.50 39.42
CA SER A 576 -0.69 -15.90 38.78
C SER A 576 0.49 -15.06 39.32
N PRO A 577 1.69 -15.63 39.53
CA PRO A 577 2.76 -14.94 40.24
C PRO A 577 3.89 -14.47 39.30
N TRP A 578 3.80 -13.31 38.66
CA TRP A 578 4.99 -12.65 38.10
C TRP A 578 4.88 -11.13 38.17
N ALA A 579 5.33 -10.56 39.28
CA ALA A 579 5.69 -9.15 39.39
C ALA A 579 6.97 -9.02 40.23
N GLY A 580 8.02 -8.47 39.61
CA GLY A 580 9.18 -7.90 40.30
C GLY A 580 10.53 -8.53 39.95
N ARG A 581 11.29 -7.86 39.08
CA ARG A 581 12.60 -7.26 39.42
C ARG A 581 13.21 -6.55 38.21
N TRP A 582 13.31 -5.22 38.33
CA TRP A 582 14.22 -4.40 37.54
C TRP A 582 15.65 -4.72 37.94
N VAL A 583 16.51 -5.00 36.95
CA VAL A 583 17.98 -5.08 37.13
C VAL A 583 18.60 -4.22 36.04
N GLU A 584 19.20 -3.10 36.47
CA GLU A 584 20.07 -2.26 35.65
C GLU A 584 21.29 -3.06 35.18
N ARG A 585 21.63 -2.95 33.89
CA ARG A 585 22.91 -3.44 33.33
C ARG A 585 23.76 -2.24 32.92
N PRO A 586 25.01 -2.10 33.39
CA PRO A 586 25.92 -1.07 32.89
C PRO A 586 26.68 -1.53 31.64
N SER A 587 27.00 -0.58 30.76
CA SER A 587 27.85 -0.75 29.57
C SER A 587 29.34 -0.84 29.95
N PRO A 588 30.20 -1.54 29.18
CA PRO A 588 31.64 -1.43 29.34
C PRO A 588 32.23 -0.41 28.36
N SER A 589 32.77 0.69 28.90
CA SER A 589 33.84 1.47 28.28
C SER A 589 35.17 1.00 28.86
N ALA A 590 36.14 0.73 27.99
CA ALA A 590 37.47 0.29 28.33
C ALA A 590 38.42 1.50 28.34
N HIS A 591 39.10 1.75 29.47
CA HIS A 591 40.44 2.33 29.49
C HIS A 591 41.17 2.04 30.82
N SER A 592 42.31 1.35 30.67
CA SER A 592 43.60 1.50 31.37
C SER A 592 43.70 1.47 32.90
N LEU A 593 44.58 0.58 33.40
CA LEU A 593 45.63 0.79 34.44
C LEU A 593 46.47 -0.51 34.50
N TRP A 594 47.69 -0.53 33.92
CA TRP A 594 48.98 -0.47 34.61
C TRP A 594 49.10 -1.30 35.90
N HIS A 595 49.82 -2.42 35.84
CA HIS A 595 50.93 -2.73 36.75
C HIS A 595 51.85 -3.81 36.14
N ALA A 596 53.15 -3.57 36.28
CA ALA A 596 54.26 -4.30 35.70
C ALA A 596 54.81 -5.38 36.64
N GLY A 597 55.43 -6.41 36.06
CA GLY A 597 56.33 -7.33 36.77
C GLY A 597 56.96 -8.37 35.85
N GLY A 598 58.29 -8.34 35.72
CA GLY A 598 59.11 -9.53 35.39
C GLY A 598 59.70 -9.60 33.99
N GLY A 599 60.99 -9.30 33.87
CA GLY A 599 61.73 -9.17 32.61
C GLY A 599 62.01 -10.47 31.84
N THR A 600 62.41 -10.30 30.58
CA THR A 600 63.64 -10.89 30.01
C THR A 600 63.97 -10.24 28.66
N LYS A 601 65.26 -10.05 28.41
CA LYS A 601 65.88 -9.37 27.26
C LYS A 601 65.92 -10.27 26.02
N LEU A 602 65.77 -9.69 24.82
CA LEU A 602 66.76 -9.66 23.72
C LEU A 602 66.13 -9.14 22.40
N THR A 603 66.85 -8.24 21.74
CA THR A 603 66.59 -7.54 20.44
C THR A 603 67.14 -8.38 19.25
N PRO A 604 67.17 -7.94 17.93
CA PRO A 604 66.89 -6.62 17.35
C PRO A 604 66.27 -6.53 15.90
N ARG A 605 66.05 -5.27 15.44
CA ARG A 605 65.94 -4.73 14.04
C ARG A 605 64.60 -4.97 13.29
N ALA A 606 63.99 -4.02 12.55
CA ALA A 606 64.55 -2.92 11.75
C ALA A 606 63.58 -1.71 11.51
N ARG A 607 64.19 -0.51 11.49
CA ARG A 607 64.03 0.72 10.65
C ARG A 607 62.67 1.14 10.05
N LEU A 608 62.19 2.26 10.60
CA LEU A 608 61.57 3.49 10.01
C LEU A 608 62.06 3.88 8.59
N PRO A 609 61.32 4.71 7.77
CA PRO A 609 61.07 6.12 8.14
C PRO A 609 59.74 6.78 7.74
N THR A 610 59.33 7.70 8.61
CA THR A 610 58.58 8.94 8.35
C THR A 610 59.49 10.02 7.77
N LEU A 611 58.92 10.95 6.99
CA LEU A 611 59.27 12.39 6.84
C LEU A 611 58.15 12.99 5.98
N SER A 612 57.19 13.72 6.56
CA SER A 612 57.21 15.16 6.90
C SER A 612 57.04 16.09 5.69
N ALA A 613 55.96 16.86 5.70
CA ALA A 613 55.95 18.21 5.16
C ALA A 613 55.15 19.10 6.12
N LEU A 614 55.84 20.14 6.60
CA LEU A 614 55.44 21.17 7.55
C LEU A 614 54.81 22.36 6.82
N GLY A 615 53.96 23.09 7.56
CA GLY A 615 53.65 24.51 7.35
C GLY A 615 52.26 24.75 6.74
N GLY A 616 51.33 25.47 7.34
CA GLY A 616 51.38 26.38 8.48
C GLY A 616 50.55 27.64 8.16
N HIS A 617 49.77 28.09 9.16
CA HIS A 617 48.91 29.29 9.22
C HIS A 617 47.52 29.20 8.55
N GLY A 618 46.40 29.58 9.17
CA GLY A 618 46.15 30.18 10.49
C GLY A 618 44.71 30.72 10.54
N ALA A 619 44.04 30.51 11.68
CA ALA A 619 42.95 31.28 12.30
C ALA A 619 41.71 31.72 11.47
N ALA A 620 40.50 31.33 11.92
CA ALA A 620 39.61 32.19 12.72
C ALA A 620 38.24 31.54 12.97
N CYS A 621 37.82 31.53 14.24
CA CYS A 621 36.48 31.25 14.73
C CYS A 621 35.57 32.49 14.67
N GLY A 622 34.26 32.26 14.62
CA GLY A 622 33.16 33.21 14.84
C GLY A 622 31.99 32.84 13.94
N GLY A 623 30.75 32.62 14.37
CA GLY A 623 30.06 32.95 15.62
C GLY A 623 28.63 33.35 15.24
N ILE A 624 27.64 32.75 15.93
CA ILE A 624 26.17 32.83 15.80
C ILE A 624 25.55 31.81 14.84
#